data_AF-A0A7S4S8U6-F1
#
_entry.id   AF-A0A7S4S8U6-F1
#
_cell.length_a   1.000
_cell.length_b   1.000
_cell.length_c   1.000
_cell.angle_alpha   90.00
_cell.angle_beta   90.00
_cell.angle_gamma   90.00
#
_symmetry.space_group_name_H-M   'P 1'
#
loop_
_entity.id
_entity.type
_entity.pdbx_description
1 polymer ?
#
loop_
_entity_poly.entity_id
_entity_poly.type
_entity_poly.pdbx_seq_one_letter_code
_entity_poly.pdbx_strand_id
1 'polypeptide(L)'
;FGSSLLGAAPSGAGGGGPLPHRRGGAARARGGGPMADGSEEAAFVPPFRKIYFSNEMVSKYEPLATAMRKVTESEGRDDEVWEQYQEHLSKFNSFDWCSTWDGNRYDVVFYGASGYAGYLMTEYLRRVSLKRNPEPFTFALAGRSRSRVQDLRDRAFAGTKHEDAPILQMCYDDVFSIIDLVKSARVIVNVAGPYMLTQGELLIDACICMGVHYVDVSAEVPWTLRIKDLHRYALKERVFVVPSAGTAGGYPDLGVHLCAKRAREEHGEELACAACYVSLGGAAAAASCGTLRTRAALAGIGEAERDRMADPFSLGGFVPERDRWGLKTCSIELGTGKVSARMRPEDADANMGRIAEDGRLGIWRGPFQYSYFDARVVRRSNMLLADLGNRPYGRRLNFLEYAMLPSEALAAQRQQQQQQQQRAVSAGPRAPAAPVGGHREGGEGPALEELADAWTGYFLWAESEGGREFRCSFVGRDSYFETARLAVETAMCLRFDRERLPFAGGVLTPAVACADRLIERVTGTGVKLRTDDWFPASERSPPPC
;
A
#
# COMPACT_ATOMS: atom_id res chain seq x y z
N PHE A 1 21.56 28.66 14.25
CA PHE A 1 21.60 29.30 12.92
C PHE A 1 21.76 28.20 11.89
N GLY A 2 20.66 27.73 11.28
CA GLY A 2 20.74 26.64 10.29
C GLY A 2 19.53 25.71 10.11
N SER A 3 18.36 26.00 10.71
CA SER A 3 17.13 25.22 10.47
C SER A 3 15.95 26.04 9.92
N SER A 4 16.11 27.35 9.68
CA SER A 4 15.01 28.25 9.27
C SER A 4 15.11 28.75 7.81
N LEU A 5 16.04 28.24 7.00
CA LEU A 5 16.28 28.74 5.62
C LEU A 5 15.84 27.77 4.51
N LEU A 6 15.41 26.54 4.82
CA LEU A 6 15.04 25.51 3.83
C LEU A 6 13.55 25.11 3.86
N GLY A 7 12.69 25.92 4.46
CA GLY A 7 11.26 25.64 4.55
C GLY A 7 10.41 26.82 4.12
N ALA A 8 10.18 27.00 2.81
CA ALA A 8 8.96 27.62 2.26
C ALA A 8 8.97 27.67 0.72
N ALA A 9 7.99 27.00 0.11
CA ALA A 9 7.33 27.45 -1.12
C ALA A 9 5.80 27.35 -0.86
N PRO A 10 4.98 28.26 -1.41
CA PRO A 10 4.32 29.32 -0.64
C PRO A 10 2.97 28.90 -0.03
N SER A 11 2.67 29.40 1.17
CA SER A 11 1.33 29.84 1.61
C SER A 11 1.38 30.53 2.98
N GLY A 12 0.83 31.75 3.03
CA GLY A 12 0.35 32.56 4.17
C GLY A 12 0.83 32.35 5.62
N ALA A 13 1.46 33.42 6.16
CA ALA A 13 1.54 33.98 7.54
C ALA A 13 1.22 33.12 8.79
N GLY A 14 1.92 33.24 9.94
CA GLY A 14 2.96 34.19 10.35
C GLY A 14 3.62 33.91 11.73
N GLY A 15 4.74 34.63 12.00
CA GLY A 15 5.45 34.81 13.29
C GLY A 15 6.43 33.70 13.71
N GLY A 16 7.74 33.90 13.95
CA GLY A 16 8.62 35.07 13.89
C GLY A 16 10.12 34.69 13.97
N GLY A 17 11.00 35.50 13.36
CA GLY A 17 12.46 35.36 13.25
C GLY A 17 12.93 35.49 11.78
N PRO A 18 13.83 36.43 11.40
CA PRO A 18 13.73 37.11 10.11
C PRO A 18 14.34 36.30 8.95
N LEU A 19 13.54 36.10 7.90
CA LEU A 19 14.02 35.98 6.52
C LEU A 19 14.04 37.40 5.89
N PRO A 20 14.97 37.72 4.98
CA PRO A 20 14.95 38.99 4.27
C PRO A 20 13.77 39.01 3.29
N HIS A 21 12.70 39.73 3.65
CA HIS A 21 11.61 40.02 2.73
C HIS A 21 11.79 41.42 2.12
N ARG A 22 11.64 41.51 0.79
CA ARG A 22 11.61 42.75 0.00
C ARG A 22 10.48 43.64 0.51
N ARG A 23 10.78 44.86 0.99
CA ARG A 23 9.76 45.85 1.38
C ARG A 23 9.11 46.45 0.13
N GLY A 24 7.79 46.35 0.00
CA GLY A 24 7.02 47.08 -1.00
C GLY A 24 5.53 47.22 -0.64
N GLY A 25 5.09 48.49 -0.45
CA GLY A 25 3.76 49.03 -0.79
C GLY A 25 2.49 48.44 -0.17
N ALA A 26 1.83 49.21 0.70
CA ALA A 26 0.53 48.90 1.30
C ALA A 26 -0.68 49.11 0.35
N ALA A 27 -1.64 48.19 0.36
CA ALA A 27 -3.05 48.45 0.08
C ALA A 27 -3.94 47.51 0.93
N ARG A 28 -4.82 48.10 1.74
CA ARG A 28 -5.75 47.42 2.66
C ARG A 28 -6.92 46.77 1.91
N ALA A 29 -7.26 45.54 2.28
CA ALA A 29 -8.64 45.03 2.18
C ALA A 29 -8.93 44.10 3.37
N ARG A 30 -10.07 44.31 4.03
CA ARG A 30 -10.58 43.60 5.21
C ARG A 30 -11.36 42.35 4.79
N GLY A 31 -11.31 41.27 5.59
CA GLY A 31 -12.36 40.23 5.56
C GLY A 31 -11.97 38.86 6.14
N GLY A 32 -12.33 38.62 7.41
CA GLY A 32 -12.69 37.34 8.06
C GLY A 32 -11.86 36.06 7.81
N GLY A 33 -11.08 35.63 8.81
CA GLY A 33 -10.58 34.26 8.92
C GLY A 33 -11.10 33.59 10.21
N PRO A 34 -11.33 32.26 10.24
CA PRO A 34 -11.70 31.55 11.46
C PRO A 34 -10.46 31.16 12.28
N MET A 35 -10.65 31.24 13.59
CA MET A 35 -9.83 30.84 14.74
C MET A 35 -8.78 29.75 14.48
N ALA A 36 -7.51 30.08 14.75
CA ALA A 36 -6.40 29.13 14.87
C ALA A 36 -6.40 28.51 16.27
N ASP A 37 -6.37 27.18 16.37
CA ASP A 37 -5.93 26.50 17.58
C ASP A 37 -4.40 26.47 17.64
N GLY A 38 -3.86 26.51 18.86
CA GLY A 38 -2.44 26.70 19.15
C GLY A 38 -1.86 25.53 19.91
N SER A 39 -1.45 24.48 19.20
CA SER A 39 -0.50 23.49 19.73
C SER A 39 0.63 23.24 18.73
N GLU A 40 1.85 23.69 19.07
CA GLU A 40 3.09 23.35 18.36
C GLU A 40 3.46 21.88 18.62
N GLU A 41 2.81 20.94 17.94
CA GLU A 41 3.40 19.62 17.67
C GLU A 41 4.56 19.82 16.68
N ALA A 42 5.76 19.33 17.00
CA ALA A 42 6.91 19.40 16.08
C ALA A 42 6.49 18.79 14.73
N ALA A 43 6.46 19.62 13.68
CA ALA A 43 5.97 19.21 12.37
C ALA A 43 6.73 17.96 11.87
N PHE A 44 6.01 16.86 11.67
CA PHE A 44 6.57 15.63 11.13
C PHE A 44 7.24 15.91 9.77
N VAL A 45 8.57 15.78 9.71
CA VAL A 45 9.34 15.92 8.46
C VAL A 45 9.59 14.53 7.87
N PRO A 46 9.15 14.27 6.63
CA PRO A 46 9.37 12.99 5.97
C PRO A 46 10.86 12.57 5.85
N PRO A 47 11.17 11.25 5.89
CA PRO A 47 12.53 10.74 6.02
C PRO A 47 13.51 11.12 4.90
N PHE A 48 13.10 11.02 3.63
CA PHE A 48 13.98 11.39 2.51
C PHE A 48 14.24 12.88 2.49
N ARG A 49 13.20 13.70 2.74
CA ARG A 49 13.36 15.16 2.86
C ARG A 49 14.35 15.54 3.94
N LYS A 50 14.33 14.86 5.10
CA LYS A 50 15.27 15.08 6.19
C LYS A 50 16.73 14.82 5.78
N ILE A 51 16.97 13.83 4.92
CA ILE A 51 18.31 13.51 4.40
C ILE A 51 18.69 14.49 3.30
N TYR A 52 17.85 14.63 2.27
CA TYR A 52 18.15 15.39 1.05
C TYR A 52 18.24 16.90 1.28
N PHE A 53 17.35 17.48 2.08
CA PHE A 53 17.35 18.92 2.38
C PHE A 53 18.20 19.25 3.62
N SER A 54 19.18 18.41 3.95
CA SER A 54 20.14 18.66 5.03
C SER A 54 21.26 19.61 4.60
N ASN A 55 21.89 20.27 5.57
CA ASN A 55 23.07 21.11 5.30
C ASN A 55 24.22 20.31 4.67
N GLU A 56 24.35 19.02 4.99
CA GLU A 56 25.34 18.13 4.40
C GLU A 56 25.09 17.91 2.90
N MET A 57 23.83 17.81 2.49
CA MET A 57 23.50 17.64 1.07
C MET A 57 23.63 18.96 0.30
N VAL A 58 23.27 20.09 0.91
CA VAL A 58 23.49 21.41 0.32
C VAL A 58 24.98 21.67 0.09
N SER A 59 25.87 21.27 1.03
CA SER A 59 27.32 21.43 0.84
C SER A 59 27.89 20.54 -0.26
N LYS A 60 27.23 19.44 -0.63
CA LYS A 60 27.60 18.62 -1.80
C LYS A 60 27.27 19.31 -3.13
N TYR A 61 26.35 20.28 -3.15
CA TYR A 61 26.06 21.12 -4.31
C TYR A 61 26.66 22.52 -4.15
N GLU A 62 27.98 22.62 -4.37
CA GLU A 62 28.78 23.84 -4.16
C GLU A 62 28.21 25.13 -4.78
N PRO A 63 27.57 25.11 -5.99
CA PRO A 63 26.97 26.31 -6.54
C PRO A 63 25.87 26.92 -5.64
N LEU A 64 25.01 26.09 -5.03
CA LEU A 64 24.00 26.57 -4.09
C LEU A 64 24.63 27.04 -2.78
N ALA A 65 25.59 26.28 -2.24
CA ALA A 65 26.29 26.67 -1.02
C ALA A 65 26.99 28.03 -1.15
N THR A 66 27.61 28.28 -2.31
CA THR A 66 28.23 29.57 -2.63
C THR A 66 27.20 30.68 -2.76
N ALA A 67 26.10 30.44 -3.50
CA ALA A 67 25.04 31.44 -3.65
C ALA A 67 24.39 31.82 -2.31
N MET A 68 24.20 30.85 -1.41
CA MET A 68 23.69 31.09 -0.05
C MET A 68 24.62 31.98 0.79
N ARG A 69 25.94 31.79 0.69
CA ARG A 69 26.93 32.66 1.37
C ARG A 69 26.84 34.09 0.85
N LYS A 70 26.82 34.27 -0.48
CA LYS A 70 26.70 35.61 -1.11
C LYS A 70 25.40 36.32 -0.75
N VAL A 71 24.26 35.62 -0.72
CA VAL A 71 22.98 36.19 -0.27
C VAL A 71 23.07 36.66 1.17
N THR A 72 23.77 35.90 2.03
CA THR A 72 23.97 36.27 3.44
C THR A 72 24.87 37.50 3.57
N GLU A 73 25.98 37.54 2.83
CA GLU A 73 26.94 38.66 2.81
C GLU A 73 26.32 39.96 2.27
N SER A 74 25.44 39.88 1.28
CA SER A 74 24.71 41.02 0.71
C SER A 74 23.47 41.42 1.51
N GLU A 75 23.17 40.74 2.62
CA GLU A 75 21.92 40.87 3.39
C GLU A 75 20.65 40.75 2.52
N GLY A 76 20.74 40.01 1.41
CA GLY A 76 19.66 39.85 0.42
C GLY A 76 19.31 41.13 -0.36
N ARG A 77 20.20 42.12 -0.42
CA ARG A 77 19.96 43.40 -1.12
C ARG A 77 20.46 43.43 -2.56
N ASP A 78 21.26 42.45 -2.96
CA ASP A 78 21.78 42.33 -4.32
C ASP A 78 20.84 41.43 -5.14
N ASP A 79 20.12 42.04 -6.10
CA ASP A 79 19.12 41.37 -6.93
C ASP A 79 19.77 40.29 -7.82
N GLU A 80 20.99 40.50 -8.33
CA GLU A 80 21.70 39.52 -9.17
C GLU A 80 22.10 38.29 -8.34
N VAL A 81 22.63 38.52 -7.14
CA VAL A 81 22.96 37.44 -6.20
C VAL A 81 21.73 36.66 -5.78
N TRP A 82 20.59 37.33 -5.59
CA TRP A 82 19.32 36.67 -5.28
C TRP A 82 18.82 35.81 -6.44
N GLU A 83 18.87 36.30 -7.68
CA GLU A 83 18.50 35.53 -8.87
C GLU A 83 19.38 34.29 -9.05
N GLN A 84 20.69 34.40 -8.88
CA GLN A 84 21.62 33.26 -8.91
C GLN A 84 21.29 32.21 -7.83
N TYR A 85 20.95 32.66 -6.61
CA TYR A 85 20.50 31.76 -5.56
C TYR A 85 19.21 31.03 -5.93
N GLN A 86 18.22 31.73 -6.49
CA GLN A 86 16.97 31.09 -6.91
C GLN A 86 17.20 30.08 -8.04
N GLU A 87 18.08 30.37 -9.00
CA GLU A 87 18.43 29.43 -10.06
C GLU A 87 19.06 28.15 -9.50
N HIS A 88 20.06 28.28 -8.61
CA HIS A 88 20.71 27.12 -7.99
C HIS A 88 19.77 26.37 -7.05
N LEU A 89 18.90 27.06 -6.33
CA LEU A 89 17.89 26.43 -5.48
C LEU A 89 16.90 25.63 -6.33
N SER A 90 16.47 26.17 -7.48
CA SER A 90 15.61 25.46 -8.43
C SER A 90 16.29 24.20 -8.97
N LYS A 91 17.57 24.29 -9.38
CA LYS A 91 18.36 23.13 -9.81
C LYS A 91 18.53 22.10 -8.70
N PHE A 92 18.78 22.52 -7.47
CA PHE A 92 18.85 21.62 -6.32
C PHE A 92 17.52 20.88 -6.10
N ASN A 93 16.40 21.60 -6.13
CA ASN A 93 15.06 21.04 -5.95
C ASN A 93 14.59 20.16 -7.12
N SER A 94 15.19 20.29 -8.30
CA SER A 94 14.93 19.40 -9.46
C SER A 94 15.61 18.04 -9.36
N PHE A 95 16.56 17.89 -8.44
CA PHE A 95 17.43 16.73 -8.31
C PHE A 95 18.28 16.43 -9.56
N ASP A 96 18.33 17.32 -10.56
CA ASP A 96 19.08 17.12 -11.82
C ASP A 96 20.59 17.13 -11.60
N TRP A 97 21.08 17.93 -10.65
CA TRP A 97 22.51 18.05 -10.37
C TRP A 97 23.17 16.76 -9.85
N CYS A 98 22.36 15.85 -9.30
CA CYS A 98 22.83 14.63 -8.64
C CYS A 98 22.21 13.35 -9.20
N SER A 99 21.62 13.43 -10.39
CA SER A 99 21.03 12.28 -11.06
C SER A 99 21.86 11.89 -12.28
N THR A 100 22.08 10.60 -12.47
CA THR A 100 22.71 10.00 -13.65
C THR A 100 21.71 9.61 -14.73
N TRP A 101 20.42 9.84 -14.50
CA TRP A 101 19.36 9.48 -15.43
C TRP A 101 19.43 10.26 -16.75
N ASP A 102 19.40 9.55 -17.88
CA ASP A 102 19.69 10.05 -19.23
C ASP A 102 18.46 10.54 -20.02
N GLY A 103 17.24 10.28 -19.53
CA GLY A 103 15.99 10.85 -20.05
C GLY A 103 14.90 9.81 -20.36
N ASN A 104 13.64 10.27 -20.50
CA ASN A 104 12.43 9.47 -20.75
C ASN A 104 12.06 8.41 -19.69
N ARG A 105 11.29 8.79 -18.68
CA ARG A 105 10.76 7.87 -17.65
C ARG A 105 10.10 6.61 -18.23
N TYR A 106 10.49 5.45 -17.72
CA TYR A 106 9.77 4.18 -17.89
C TYR A 106 8.37 4.27 -17.30
N ASP A 107 7.40 3.62 -17.94
CA ASP A 107 6.03 3.58 -17.45
C ASP A 107 5.96 2.87 -16.09
N VAL A 108 6.68 1.75 -15.94
CA VAL A 108 6.74 0.98 -14.68
C VAL A 108 8.16 0.50 -14.38
N VAL A 109 8.64 0.72 -13.15
CA VAL A 109 9.91 0.14 -12.67
C VAL A 109 9.62 -0.86 -11.54
N PHE A 110 10.09 -2.10 -11.69
CA PHE A 110 9.90 -3.18 -10.72
C PHE A 110 11.12 -3.31 -9.81
N TYR A 111 11.04 -2.76 -8.59
CA TYR A 111 12.13 -2.82 -7.60
C TYR A 111 12.00 -4.04 -6.68
N GLY A 112 13.11 -4.74 -6.46
CA GLY A 112 13.13 -6.03 -5.76
C GLY A 112 12.96 -7.22 -6.70
N ALA A 113 13.23 -7.04 -7.99
CA ALA A 113 13.01 -8.04 -9.03
C ALA A 113 13.67 -9.39 -8.69
N SER A 114 14.90 -9.40 -8.16
CA SER A 114 15.67 -10.62 -7.90
C SER A 114 15.19 -11.51 -6.73
N GLY A 115 14.10 -11.13 -6.04
CA GLY A 115 13.44 -11.98 -5.04
C GLY A 115 12.34 -12.86 -5.63
N TYR A 116 11.77 -13.76 -4.82
CA TYR A 116 10.69 -14.66 -5.27
C TYR A 116 9.46 -13.91 -5.78
N ALA A 117 9.01 -12.86 -5.05
CA ALA A 117 7.89 -12.02 -5.49
C ALA A 117 8.18 -11.30 -6.81
N GLY A 118 9.43 -10.87 -7.02
CA GLY A 118 9.87 -10.27 -8.28
C GLY A 118 9.93 -11.28 -9.42
N TYR A 119 10.36 -12.53 -9.16
CA TYR A 119 10.26 -13.61 -10.14
C TYR A 119 8.81 -13.87 -10.59
N LEU A 120 7.88 -13.96 -9.63
CA LEU A 120 6.45 -14.12 -9.92
C LEU A 120 5.88 -12.94 -10.70
N MET A 121 6.35 -11.72 -10.41
CA MET A 121 6.01 -10.52 -11.17
C MET A 121 6.43 -10.68 -12.62
N THR A 122 7.66 -11.10 -12.86
CA THR A 122 8.18 -11.34 -14.21
C THR A 122 7.41 -12.42 -14.95
N GLU A 123 6.97 -13.47 -14.26
CA GLU A 123 6.11 -14.50 -14.85
C GLU A 123 4.72 -13.97 -15.21
N TYR A 124 4.12 -13.13 -14.36
CA TYR A 124 2.88 -12.45 -14.70
C TYR A 124 3.05 -11.54 -15.93
N LEU A 125 4.13 -10.75 -15.98
CA LEU A 125 4.45 -9.89 -17.11
C LEU A 125 4.55 -10.69 -18.42
N ARG A 126 5.35 -11.76 -18.41
CA ARG A 126 5.61 -12.61 -19.58
C ARG A 126 4.38 -13.38 -20.06
N ARG A 127 3.58 -13.90 -19.12
CA ARG A 127 2.42 -14.74 -19.45
C ARG A 127 1.20 -13.93 -19.84
N VAL A 128 0.99 -12.78 -19.20
CA VAL A 128 -0.29 -12.06 -19.24
C VAL A 128 -0.08 -10.60 -19.63
N SER A 129 0.55 -9.78 -18.79
CA SER A 129 0.51 -8.32 -18.95
C SER A 129 1.08 -7.85 -20.30
N LEU A 130 2.25 -8.34 -20.71
CA LEU A 130 2.89 -7.94 -21.98
C LEU A 130 2.15 -8.45 -23.24
N LYS A 131 1.17 -9.34 -23.08
CA LYS A 131 0.38 -9.91 -24.19
C LYS A 131 -1.05 -9.40 -24.22
N ARG A 132 -1.66 -9.17 -23.05
CA ARG A 132 -3.09 -8.87 -22.89
C ARG A 132 -3.36 -7.41 -22.50
N ASN A 133 -2.37 -6.67 -22.01
CA ASN A 133 -2.60 -5.26 -21.66
C ASN A 133 -2.92 -4.47 -22.93
N PRO A 134 -3.99 -3.65 -22.96
CA PRO A 134 -4.37 -2.92 -24.15
C PRO A 134 -3.35 -1.83 -24.51
N GLU A 135 -2.64 -1.28 -23.52
CA GLU A 135 -1.61 -0.28 -23.73
C GLU A 135 -0.21 -0.91 -23.81
N PRO A 136 0.58 -0.64 -24.86
CA PRO A 136 2.00 -0.93 -24.81
C PRO A 136 2.67 -0.05 -23.75
N PHE A 137 3.60 -0.62 -22.98
CA PHE A 137 4.30 0.11 -21.92
C PHE A 137 5.78 -0.26 -21.87
N THR A 138 6.58 0.69 -21.41
CA THR A 138 8.00 0.54 -21.14
C THR A 138 8.22 0.17 -19.68
N PHE A 139 9.17 -0.72 -19.41
CA PHE A 139 9.49 -1.09 -18.04
C PHE A 139 10.98 -1.32 -17.83
N ALA A 140 11.40 -1.25 -16.57
CA ALA A 140 12.73 -1.64 -16.13
C ALA A 140 12.65 -2.55 -14.90
N LEU A 141 13.66 -3.40 -14.73
CA LEU A 141 13.84 -4.24 -13.55
C LEU A 141 14.90 -3.61 -12.66
N ALA A 142 14.64 -3.54 -11.36
CA ALA A 142 15.52 -2.89 -10.41
C ALA A 142 15.76 -3.72 -9.15
N GLY A 143 16.92 -3.52 -8.54
CA GLY A 143 17.27 -4.16 -7.27
C GLY A 143 18.62 -3.71 -6.74
N ARG A 144 18.95 -4.16 -5.52
CA ARG A 144 20.24 -3.83 -4.87
C ARG A 144 21.45 -4.45 -5.57
N SER A 145 21.27 -5.63 -6.16
CA SER A 145 22.33 -6.38 -6.85
C SER A 145 22.00 -6.46 -8.34
N ARG A 146 22.74 -5.70 -9.14
CA ARG A 146 22.58 -5.65 -10.61
C ARG A 146 22.70 -7.04 -11.25
N SER A 147 23.72 -7.82 -10.86
CA SER A 147 23.95 -9.18 -11.38
C SER A 147 22.75 -10.09 -11.13
N ARG A 148 22.21 -10.12 -9.92
CA ARG A 148 21.03 -10.97 -9.62
C ARG A 148 19.78 -10.55 -10.38
N VAL A 149 19.62 -9.26 -10.68
CA VAL A 149 18.50 -8.78 -11.51
C VAL A 149 18.71 -9.21 -12.97
N GLN A 150 19.96 -9.18 -13.45
CA GLN A 150 20.33 -9.67 -14.76
C GLN A 150 20.06 -11.17 -14.91
N ASP A 151 20.50 -12.00 -13.95
CA ASP A 151 20.24 -13.44 -13.95
C ASP A 151 18.75 -13.78 -13.99
N LEU A 152 17.91 -12.96 -13.35
CA LEU A 152 16.46 -13.12 -13.43
C LEU A 152 15.92 -12.71 -14.80
N ARG A 153 16.31 -11.54 -15.30
CA ARG A 153 15.87 -11.02 -16.60
C ARG A 153 16.19 -12.02 -17.70
N ASP A 154 17.43 -12.49 -17.75
CA ASP A 154 17.92 -13.39 -18.79
C ASP A 154 17.17 -14.72 -18.71
N ARG A 155 16.94 -15.27 -17.51
CA ARG A 155 16.11 -16.48 -17.35
C ARG A 155 14.66 -16.30 -17.80
N ALA A 156 14.08 -15.13 -17.60
CA ALA A 156 12.66 -14.90 -17.88
C ALA A 156 12.37 -14.42 -19.31
N PHE A 157 13.30 -13.69 -19.92
CA PHE A 157 13.07 -12.98 -21.18
C PHE A 157 14.02 -13.34 -22.31
N ALA A 158 15.00 -14.24 -22.12
CA ALA A 158 15.89 -14.69 -23.21
C ALA A 158 15.09 -15.15 -24.44
N GLY A 159 15.48 -14.67 -25.63
CA GLY A 159 14.82 -14.99 -26.88
C GLY A 159 13.44 -14.33 -27.07
N THR A 160 13.06 -13.40 -26.19
CA THR A 160 11.87 -12.55 -26.37
C THR A 160 12.29 -11.14 -26.75
N LYS A 161 11.37 -10.33 -27.28
CA LYS A 161 11.61 -8.90 -27.56
C LYS A 161 11.99 -8.04 -26.33
N HIS A 162 11.95 -8.63 -25.14
CA HIS A 162 12.26 -7.99 -23.86
C HIS A 162 13.55 -8.54 -23.22
N GLU A 163 14.37 -9.30 -23.96
CA GLU A 163 15.63 -9.84 -23.46
C GLU A 163 16.59 -8.74 -22.96
N ASP A 164 16.56 -7.58 -23.61
CA ASP A 164 17.33 -6.39 -23.23
C ASP A 164 16.57 -5.42 -22.31
N ALA A 165 15.57 -5.89 -21.58
CA ALA A 165 14.87 -5.05 -20.60
C ALA A 165 15.88 -4.32 -19.68
N PRO A 166 15.75 -2.99 -19.50
CA PRO A 166 16.70 -2.20 -18.73
C PRO A 166 16.82 -2.67 -17.28
N ILE A 167 18.04 -2.61 -16.75
CA ILE A 167 18.37 -2.96 -15.37
C ILE A 167 18.89 -1.74 -14.63
N LEU A 168 18.22 -1.41 -13.52
CA LEU A 168 18.58 -0.32 -12.63
C LEU A 168 19.09 -0.88 -11.29
N GLN A 169 20.03 -0.18 -10.67
CA GLN A 169 20.53 -0.49 -9.34
C GLN A 169 20.11 0.60 -8.37
N MET A 170 19.57 0.21 -7.22
CA MET A 170 19.22 1.14 -6.15
C MET A 170 19.48 0.50 -4.80
N CYS A 171 20.07 1.26 -3.88
CA CYS A 171 20.27 0.89 -2.49
C CYS A 171 19.70 1.98 -1.58
N TYR A 172 19.04 1.58 -0.49
CA TYR A 172 18.47 2.55 0.47
C TYR A 172 19.52 3.39 1.20
N ASP A 173 20.76 2.90 1.29
CA ASP A 173 21.87 3.60 1.94
C ASP A 173 22.55 4.63 1.02
N ASP A 174 22.11 4.73 -0.24
CA ASP A 174 22.61 5.69 -1.22
C ASP A 174 21.46 6.54 -1.78
N VAL A 175 21.35 7.76 -1.26
CA VAL A 175 20.32 8.74 -1.64
C VAL A 175 20.34 9.08 -3.12
N PHE A 176 21.51 9.06 -3.79
CA PHE A 176 21.61 9.36 -5.21
C PHE A 176 21.04 8.22 -6.05
N SER A 177 21.29 6.97 -5.67
CA SER A 177 20.66 5.82 -6.33
C SER A 177 19.13 5.78 -6.16
N ILE A 178 18.60 6.27 -5.03
CA ILE A 178 17.15 6.46 -4.85
C ILE A 178 16.63 7.50 -5.84
N ILE A 179 17.31 8.65 -5.94
CA ILE A 179 16.94 9.73 -6.87
C ILE A 179 16.93 9.23 -8.31
N ASP A 180 17.97 8.49 -8.72
CA ASP A 180 18.07 7.93 -10.07
C ASP A 180 16.93 6.97 -10.38
N LEU A 181 16.65 6.03 -9.47
CA LEU A 181 15.52 5.10 -9.62
C LEU A 181 14.21 5.85 -9.77
N VAL A 182 13.92 6.82 -8.90
CA VAL A 182 12.66 7.57 -8.93
C VAL A 182 12.56 8.38 -10.22
N LYS A 183 13.62 9.08 -10.64
CA LYS A 183 13.61 9.90 -11.86
C LYS A 183 13.46 9.10 -13.13
N SER A 184 13.82 7.82 -13.12
CA SER A 184 13.60 6.89 -14.22
C SER A 184 12.17 6.38 -14.38
N ALA A 185 11.25 6.64 -13.45
CA ALA A 185 9.95 5.98 -13.40
C ALA A 185 8.75 6.93 -13.43
N ARG A 186 7.63 6.45 -13.99
CA ARG A 186 6.28 7.02 -13.78
C ARG A 186 5.59 6.34 -12.59
N VAL A 187 5.74 5.02 -12.49
CA VAL A 187 5.27 4.21 -11.37
C VAL A 187 6.37 3.25 -10.91
N ILE A 188 6.57 3.11 -9.61
CA ILE A 188 7.46 2.11 -9.02
C ILE A 188 6.62 1.03 -8.33
N VAL A 189 6.83 -0.22 -8.72
CA VAL A 189 6.31 -1.40 -8.03
C VAL A 189 7.41 -1.98 -7.17
N ASN A 190 7.32 -1.79 -5.86
CA ASN A 190 8.27 -2.30 -4.89
C ASN A 190 7.81 -3.67 -4.37
N VAL A 191 8.62 -4.70 -4.60
CA VAL A 191 8.45 -6.05 -4.08
C VAL A 191 9.62 -6.51 -3.21
N ALA A 192 10.44 -5.55 -2.73
CA ALA A 192 11.62 -5.79 -1.91
C ALA A 192 11.27 -5.87 -0.41
N GLY A 193 10.58 -6.93 0.01
CA GLY A 193 10.31 -7.23 1.42
C GLY A 193 11.41 -8.06 2.12
N PRO A 194 11.30 -8.31 3.44
CA PRO A 194 10.26 -7.85 4.36
C PRO A 194 10.35 -6.34 4.63
N TYR A 195 9.24 -5.61 4.51
CA TYR A 195 9.27 -4.15 4.38
C TYR A 195 9.66 -3.45 5.67
N MET A 196 9.19 -3.93 6.82
CA MET A 196 9.56 -3.41 8.15
C MET A 196 11.07 -3.40 8.42
N LEU A 197 11.82 -4.31 7.77
CA LEU A 197 13.28 -4.42 7.91
C LEU A 197 14.04 -3.56 6.90
N THR A 198 13.32 -2.84 6.03
CA THR A 198 13.90 -1.93 5.05
C THR A 198 13.66 -0.48 5.47
N GLN A 199 14.35 0.44 4.79
CA GLN A 199 14.14 1.88 4.86
C GLN A 199 13.28 2.36 3.67
N GLY A 200 12.29 1.56 3.26
CA GLY A 200 11.49 1.85 2.06
C GLY A 200 10.71 3.16 2.12
N GLU A 201 10.49 3.71 3.32
CA GLU A 201 9.88 5.03 3.50
C GLU A 201 10.69 6.14 2.82
N LEU A 202 12.01 5.97 2.67
CA LEU A 202 12.86 6.87 1.89
C LEU A 202 12.47 6.90 0.42
N LEU A 203 12.22 5.72 -0.17
CA LEU A 203 11.80 5.61 -1.56
C LEU A 203 10.42 6.21 -1.77
N ILE A 204 9.47 5.97 -0.85
CA ILE A 204 8.12 6.54 -0.93
C ILE A 204 8.17 8.06 -0.85
N ASP A 205 8.92 8.62 0.11
CA ASP A 205 9.02 10.07 0.26
C ASP A 205 9.75 10.73 -0.93
N ALA A 206 10.76 10.06 -1.49
CA ALA A 206 11.39 10.46 -2.74
C ALA A 206 10.39 10.46 -3.93
N CYS A 207 9.59 9.40 -4.07
CA CYS A 207 8.50 9.31 -5.05
C CYS A 207 7.53 10.49 -4.94
N ILE A 208 7.12 10.84 -3.71
CA ILE A 208 6.26 11.99 -3.44
C ILE A 208 6.93 13.29 -3.90
N CYS A 209 8.22 13.50 -3.58
CA CYS A 209 8.95 14.71 -3.97
C CYS A 209 9.12 14.89 -5.49
N MET A 210 9.14 13.80 -6.25
CA MET A 210 9.44 13.80 -7.69
C MET A 210 8.24 13.50 -8.59
N GLY A 211 7.04 13.43 -8.00
CA GLY A 211 5.80 13.20 -8.74
C GLY A 211 5.70 11.79 -9.35
N VAL A 212 6.15 10.77 -8.64
CA VAL A 212 6.20 9.38 -9.11
C VAL A 212 5.28 8.51 -8.26
N HIS A 213 4.44 7.71 -8.89
CA HIS A 213 3.52 6.84 -8.16
C HIS A 213 4.23 5.61 -7.58
N TYR A 214 3.73 5.08 -6.48
CA TYR A 214 4.32 3.95 -5.77
C TYR A 214 3.27 2.87 -5.49
N VAL A 215 3.65 1.62 -5.67
CA VAL A 215 2.86 0.43 -5.36
C VAL A 215 3.73 -0.56 -4.60
N ASP A 216 3.20 -1.24 -3.59
CA ASP A 216 3.87 -2.40 -2.99
C ASP A 216 2.90 -3.54 -2.68
N VAL A 217 3.45 -4.69 -2.27
CA VAL A 217 2.68 -5.91 -1.93
C VAL A 217 2.80 -6.28 -0.46
N SER A 218 3.00 -5.29 0.42
CA SER A 218 3.17 -5.53 1.84
C SER A 218 1.90 -6.11 2.48
N ALA A 219 2.06 -7.09 3.36
CA ALA A 219 1.00 -7.60 4.24
C ALA A 219 1.38 -7.38 5.72
N GLU A 220 2.00 -6.23 6.01
CA GLU A 220 2.60 -5.90 7.30
C GLU A 220 1.90 -4.66 7.90
N VAL A 221 1.20 -4.83 9.03
CA VAL A 221 0.57 -3.72 9.76
C VAL A 221 1.61 -2.64 10.13
N PRO A 222 2.79 -2.97 10.72
CA PRO A 222 3.71 -1.91 11.12
C PRO A 222 4.39 -1.20 9.96
N TRP A 223 4.49 -1.84 8.79
CA TRP A 223 4.90 -1.15 7.57
C TRP A 223 3.90 -0.08 7.17
N THR A 224 2.62 -0.44 7.11
CA THR A 224 1.56 0.51 6.73
C THR A 224 1.44 1.64 7.76
N LEU A 225 1.61 1.35 9.06
CA LEU A 225 1.71 2.36 10.11
C LEU A 225 2.83 3.37 9.86
N ARG A 226 3.99 2.91 9.41
CA ARG A 226 5.16 3.78 9.15
C ARG A 226 4.92 4.78 8.03
N ILE A 227 4.15 4.40 7.02
CA ILE A 227 4.01 5.20 5.79
C ILE A 227 2.68 5.96 5.70
N LYS A 228 1.66 5.59 6.50
CA LYS A 228 0.33 6.21 6.41
C LYS A 228 0.35 7.72 6.67
N ASP A 229 1.28 8.21 7.48
CA ASP A 229 1.38 9.63 7.83
C ASP A 229 1.95 10.48 6.68
N LEU A 230 2.46 9.84 5.61
CA LEU A 230 2.80 10.50 4.35
C LEU A 230 1.56 10.88 3.52
N HIS A 231 0.35 10.51 3.94
CA HIS A 231 -0.89 10.71 3.19
C HIS A 231 -1.10 12.16 2.73
N ARG A 232 -0.89 13.16 3.59
CA ARG A 232 -1.07 14.58 3.22
C ARG A 232 -0.02 15.08 2.24
N TYR A 233 1.22 14.62 2.38
CA TYR A 233 2.28 14.96 1.44
C TYR A 233 1.98 14.36 0.06
N ALA A 234 1.58 13.09 0.01
CA ALA A 234 1.19 12.42 -1.22
C ALA A 234 -0.04 13.07 -1.88
N LEU A 235 -1.04 13.51 -1.10
CA LEU A 235 -2.19 14.26 -1.59
C LEU A 235 -1.78 15.59 -2.22
N LYS A 236 -0.95 16.38 -1.50
CA LYS A 236 -0.48 17.69 -1.95
C LYS A 236 0.27 17.59 -3.28
N GLU A 237 1.18 16.62 -3.39
CA GLU A 237 1.98 16.41 -4.60
C GLU A 237 1.23 15.61 -5.69
N ARG A 238 -0.03 15.24 -5.46
CA ARG A 238 -0.88 14.48 -6.39
C ARG A 238 -0.27 13.12 -6.79
N VAL A 239 0.41 12.49 -5.84
CA VAL A 239 1.08 11.21 -5.98
C VAL A 239 0.26 10.12 -5.29
N PHE A 240 -0.03 9.03 -6.00
CA PHE A 240 -0.56 7.82 -5.40
C PHE A 240 0.55 6.99 -4.77
N VAL A 241 0.35 6.63 -3.51
CA VAL A 241 1.13 5.63 -2.80
C VAL A 241 0.15 4.54 -2.40
N VAL A 242 0.26 3.38 -3.03
CA VAL A 242 -0.69 2.27 -2.87
C VAL A 242 0.02 1.08 -2.24
N PRO A 243 0.16 1.03 -0.90
CA PRO A 243 0.66 -0.15 -0.24
C PRO A 243 -0.33 -1.31 -0.36
N SER A 244 0.17 -2.52 -0.22
CA SER A 244 -0.66 -3.72 -0.09
C SER A 244 -1.56 -3.98 -1.29
N ALA A 245 -1.06 -3.70 -2.49
CA ALA A 245 -1.64 -4.08 -3.78
C ALA A 245 -1.39 -5.55 -4.10
N GLY A 246 -1.69 -6.42 -3.14
CA GLY A 246 -1.61 -7.86 -3.28
C GLY A 246 -2.93 -8.53 -2.91
N THR A 247 -2.92 -9.85 -2.86
CA THR A 247 -4.07 -10.62 -2.39
C THR A 247 -4.51 -10.20 -0.98
N ALA A 248 -3.55 -10.03 -0.08
CA ALA A 248 -3.74 -9.32 1.18
C ALA A 248 -3.90 -7.82 0.90
N GLY A 249 -5.05 -7.26 1.26
CA GLY A 249 -5.46 -5.87 1.09
C GLY A 249 -6.26 -5.60 -0.19
N GLY A 250 -6.10 -6.41 -1.25
CA GLY A 250 -6.72 -6.19 -2.55
C GLY A 250 -8.14 -6.72 -2.68
N TYR A 251 -8.30 -8.03 -2.93
CA TYR A 251 -9.61 -8.62 -3.27
C TYR A 251 -10.68 -8.49 -2.18
N PRO A 252 -10.38 -8.68 -0.88
CA PRO A 252 -11.37 -8.47 0.17
C PRO A 252 -11.93 -7.03 0.14
N ASP A 253 -11.08 -6.02 -0.05
CA ASP A 253 -11.49 -4.62 -0.11
C ASP A 253 -12.26 -4.30 -1.40
N LEU A 254 -11.80 -4.79 -2.56
CA LEU A 254 -12.50 -4.65 -3.85
C LEU A 254 -13.90 -5.28 -3.83
N GLY A 255 -14.07 -6.42 -3.16
CA GLY A 255 -15.38 -7.02 -3.03
C GLY A 255 -16.33 -6.22 -2.13
N VAL A 256 -15.82 -5.63 -1.04
CA VAL A 256 -16.64 -4.74 -0.19
C VAL A 256 -17.05 -3.50 -0.98
N HIS A 257 -16.14 -2.95 -1.80
CA HIS A 257 -16.47 -1.86 -2.74
C HIS A 257 -17.60 -2.25 -3.70
N LEU A 258 -17.55 -3.44 -4.32
CA LEU A 258 -18.62 -3.94 -5.19
C LEU A 258 -19.96 -4.07 -4.47
N CYS A 259 -19.99 -4.69 -3.30
CA CYS A 259 -21.22 -4.85 -2.51
C CYS A 259 -21.78 -3.48 -2.09
N ALA A 260 -20.93 -2.56 -1.66
CA ALA A 260 -21.35 -1.22 -1.25
C ALA A 260 -21.87 -0.41 -2.45
N LYS A 261 -21.23 -0.54 -3.63
CA LYS A 261 -21.71 0.06 -4.86
C LYS A 261 -23.11 -0.44 -5.21
N ARG A 262 -23.32 -1.76 -5.22
CA ARG A 262 -24.62 -2.39 -5.48
C ARG A 262 -25.70 -1.95 -4.48
N ALA A 263 -25.41 -1.99 -3.17
CA ALA A 263 -26.36 -1.54 -2.15
C ALA A 263 -26.83 -0.10 -2.36
N ARG A 264 -25.93 0.77 -2.80
CA ARG A 264 -26.25 2.17 -3.11
C ARG A 264 -27.02 2.34 -4.42
N GLU A 265 -26.58 1.68 -5.50
CA GLU A 265 -27.20 1.83 -6.82
C GLU A 265 -28.57 1.16 -6.91
N GLU A 266 -28.72 -0.03 -6.34
CA GLU A 266 -29.96 -0.81 -6.39
C GLU A 266 -31.00 -0.30 -5.38
N HIS A 267 -30.54 0.29 -4.26
CA HIS A 267 -31.42 0.55 -3.12
C HIS A 267 -31.16 1.84 -2.32
N GLY A 268 -30.14 2.62 -2.63
CA GLY A 268 -29.80 3.82 -1.86
C GLY A 268 -29.32 3.56 -0.43
N GLU A 269 -28.86 2.34 -0.11
CA GLU A 269 -28.44 1.95 1.23
C GLU A 269 -26.91 1.83 1.38
N GLU A 270 -26.46 1.96 2.63
CA GLU A 270 -25.07 1.70 3.05
C GLU A 270 -24.94 0.29 3.62
N LEU A 271 -23.73 -0.26 3.64
CA LEU A 271 -23.46 -1.55 4.28
C LEU A 271 -23.44 -1.43 5.82
N ALA A 272 -24.08 -2.38 6.50
CA ALA A 272 -24.03 -2.54 7.94
C ALA A 272 -22.90 -3.50 8.36
N CYS A 273 -22.75 -4.62 7.66
CA CYS A 273 -21.68 -5.58 7.90
C CYS A 273 -21.26 -6.29 6.61
N ALA A 274 -20.04 -6.81 6.60
CA ALA A 274 -19.50 -7.61 5.51
C ALA A 274 -18.52 -8.67 6.04
N ALA A 275 -18.42 -9.78 5.34
CA ALA A 275 -17.46 -10.84 5.60
C ALA A 275 -16.85 -11.37 4.31
N CYS A 276 -15.54 -11.59 4.31
CA CYS A 276 -14.82 -12.29 3.25
C CYS A 276 -14.48 -13.72 3.70
N TYR A 277 -14.77 -14.70 2.86
CA TYR A 277 -14.40 -16.09 3.07
C TYR A 277 -13.40 -16.50 2.00
N VAL A 278 -12.19 -16.83 2.42
CA VAL A 278 -11.09 -17.20 1.51
C VAL A 278 -11.05 -18.72 1.36
N SER A 279 -11.13 -19.20 0.13
CA SER A 279 -10.95 -20.61 -0.21
C SER A 279 -9.72 -20.80 -1.08
N LEU A 280 -8.99 -21.87 -0.82
CA LEU A 280 -7.82 -22.29 -1.60
C LEU A 280 -8.09 -23.70 -2.12
N GLY A 281 -7.68 -23.97 -3.35
CA GLY A 281 -7.77 -25.32 -3.92
C GLY A 281 -6.62 -25.61 -4.87
N GLY A 282 -6.51 -26.89 -5.26
CA GLY A 282 -5.33 -27.42 -5.95
C GLY A 282 -4.19 -27.75 -4.99
N ALA A 283 -2.98 -27.87 -5.52
CA ALA A 283 -1.80 -28.18 -4.73
C ALA A 283 -1.49 -27.07 -3.70
N ALA A 284 -1.15 -27.47 -2.48
CA ALA A 284 -0.87 -26.54 -1.39
C ALA A 284 0.47 -25.82 -1.63
N ALA A 285 0.42 -24.52 -1.88
CA ALA A 285 1.63 -23.70 -1.98
C ALA A 285 2.33 -23.59 -0.63
N ALA A 286 3.58 -24.02 -0.54
CA ALA A 286 4.42 -23.72 0.62
C ALA A 286 4.62 -22.20 0.77
N ALA A 287 4.82 -21.74 2.01
CA ALA A 287 5.18 -20.34 2.24
C ALA A 287 6.54 -20.02 1.62
N SER A 288 6.65 -18.90 0.91
CA SER A 288 7.92 -18.43 0.34
C SER A 288 8.88 -18.02 1.45
N CYS A 289 10.18 -18.01 1.18
CA CYS A 289 11.18 -17.52 2.14
C CYS A 289 10.90 -16.07 2.58
N GLY A 290 10.40 -15.22 1.66
CA GLY A 290 9.98 -13.85 1.98
C GLY A 290 8.83 -13.81 2.96
N THR A 291 7.79 -14.63 2.75
CA THR A 291 6.65 -14.77 3.66
C THR A 291 7.08 -15.26 5.04
N LEU A 292 7.97 -16.26 5.10
CA LEU A 292 8.49 -16.80 6.37
C LEU A 292 9.33 -15.77 7.13
N ARG A 293 10.19 -15.02 6.43
CA ARG A 293 10.96 -13.91 7.04
C ARG A 293 10.08 -12.79 7.54
N THR A 294 9.03 -12.46 6.80
CA THR A 294 8.02 -11.48 7.23
C THR A 294 7.35 -11.93 8.52
N ARG A 295 6.94 -13.21 8.61
CA ARG A 295 6.38 -13.79 9.84
C ARG A 295 7.36 -13.78 11.00
N ALA A 296 8.63 -14.13 10.75
CA ALA A 296 9.66 -14.08 11.77
C ALA A 296 9.91 -12.65 12.28
N ALA A 297 9.94 -11.67 11.37
CA ALA A 297 10.06 -10.26 11.72
C ALA A 297 8.88 -9.78 12.57
N LEU A 298 7.65 -10.14 12.18
CA LEU A 298 6.43 -9.82 12.94
C LEU A 298 6.39 -10.51 14.31
N ALA A 299 6.91 -11.73 14.44
CA ALA A 299 6.98 -12.43 15.72
C ALA A 299 8.02 -11.79 16.68
N GLY A 300 9.03 -11.11 16.14
CA GLY A 300 10.11 -10.49 16.90
C GLY A 300 9.88 -9.02 17.31
N ILE A 301 8.72 -8.42 16.98
CA ILE A 301 8.43 -7.03 17.32
C ILE A 301 8.27 -6.83 18.84
N GLY A 302 8.57 -5.62 19.33
CA GLY A 302 8.46 -5.24 20.73
C GLY A 302 7.03 -5.26 21.28
N GLU A 303 6.88 -5.18 22.59
CA GLU A 303 5.57 -5.17 23.27
C GLU A 303 4.70 -3.99 22.83
N ALA A 304 5.29 -2.78 22.76
CA ALA A 304 4.59 -1.60 22.30
C ALA A 304 4.05 -1.72 20.86
N GLU A 305 4.82 -2.34 19.95
CA GLU A 305 4.37 -2.63 18.59
C GLU A 305 3.26 -3.69 18.54
N ARG A 306 3.33 -4.73 19.40
CA ARG A 306 2.25 -5.73 19.52
C ARG A 306 0.95 -5.09 19.98
N ASP A 307 1.01 -4.22 20.98
CA ASP A 307 -0.17 -3.51 21.49
C ASP A 307 -0.79 -2.62 20.41
N ARG A 308 0.05 -1.91 19.64
CA ARG A 308 -0.41 -1.13 18.47
C ARG A 308 -1.05 -2.01 17.41
N MET A 309 -0.53 -3.21 17.15
CA MET A 309 -1.12 -4.13 16.17
C MET A 309 -2.42 -4.78 16.66
N ALA A 310 -2.55 -4.98 17.96
CA ALA A 310 -3.75 -5.53 18.59
C ALA A 310 -4.96 -4.61 18.38
N ASP A 311 -4.75 -3.31 18.24
CA ASP A 311 -5.81 -2.35 17.90
C ASP A 311 -6.45 -2.69 16.52
N PRO A 312 -7.75 -3.03 16.51
CA PRO A 312 -8.54 -3.31 15.29
C PRO A 312 -8.57 -2.15 14.28
N PHE A 313 -8.24 -0.93 14.70
CA PHE A 313 -8.25 0.30 13.89
C PHE A 313 -6.86 0.95 13.72
N SER A 314 -5.79 0.20 13.97
CA SER A 314 -4.42 0.68 13.91
C SER A 314 -4.02 1.36 12.59
N LEU A 315 -4.46 0.84 11.44
CA LEU A 315 -4.17 1.43 10.12
C LEU A 315 -5.06 2.63 9.77
N GLY A 316 -5.91 3.07 10.69
CA GLY A 316 -7.04 3.92 10.43
C GLY A 316 -8.35 3.14 10.47
N GLY A 317 -9.44 3.86 10.22
CA GLY A 317 -10.75 3.55 10.78
C GLY A 317 -11.10 4.70 11.73
N PHE A 318 -12.34 5.17 11.82
CA PHE A 318 -13.68 4.59 11.98
C PHE A 318 -14.66 5.63 11.39
N VAL A 319 -15.95 5.33 11.13
CA VAL A 319 -16.94 6.39 10.75
C VAL A 319 -18.32 6.25 11.41
N PRO A 320 -18.42 6.27 12.75
CA PRO A 320 -19.57 6.91 13.41
C PRO A 320 -19.34 8.44 13.53
N GLU A 321 -20.28 9.33 13.81
CA GLU A 321 -21.42 9.21 14.70
C GLU A 321 -22.70 9.80 14.10
N ARG A 322 -23.82 9.15 14.39
CA ARG A 322 -25.17 9.74 14.37
C ARG A 322 -25.50 10.27 15.77
N ASP A 323 -26.53 11.11 15.88
CA ASP A 323 -27.66 10.86 16.80
C ASP A 323 -28.86 11.81 16.48
N ARG A 324 -30.06 11.75 17.11
CA ARG A 324 -30.34 12.41 18.41
C ARG A 324 -30.16 11.56 19.66
N TRP A 325 -30.31 10.22 19.53
CA TRP A 325 -29.68 9.14 20.31
C TRP A 325 -29.44 7.89 19.42
N GLY A 326 -29.14 8.12 18.13
CA GLY A 326 -29.17 7.11 17.07
C GLY A 326 -27.84 6.54 16.58
N LEU A 327 -26.66 7.10 16.97
CA LEU A 327 -25.36 6.37 17.08
C LEU A 327 -24.14 7.26 17.42
N LYS A 328 -23.87 7.54 18.70
CA LYS A 328 -22.66 8.29 19.08
C LYS A 328 -21.72 7.37 19.86
N THR A 329 -20.47 7.22 19.41
CA THR A 329 -19.31 6.83 20.26
C THR A 329 -17.89 6.98 19.65
N CYS A 330 -17.69 7.40 18.39
CA CYS A 330 -16.37 7.85 17.90
C CYS A 330 -16.44 8.87 16.76
N SER A 331 -15.81 10.04 16.85
CA SER A 331 -15.68 11.04 15.74
C SER A 331 -14.23 11.18 15.24
N ILE A 332 -14.04 11.31 13.92
CA ILE A 332 -12.73 11.67 13.32
C ILE A 332 -12.50 13.14 13.60
N GLU A 333 -11.40 13.48 14.26
CA GLU A 333 -10.90 14.85 14.23
C GLU A 333 -10.24 15.09 12.86
N LEU A 334 -10.97 15.80 11.99
CA LEU A 334 -10.56 16.10 10.62
C LEU A 334 -9.18 16.73 10.64
N GLY A 335 -8.24 16.19 9.86
CA GLY A 335 -6.91 16.79 9.77
C GLY A 335 -5.98 16.50 10.96
N THR A 336 -6.29 15.56 11.87
CA THR A 336 -5.32 15.10 12.90
C THR A 336 -5.09 13.59 12.90
N GLY A 337 -6.06 12.81 12.42
CA GLY A 337 -6.00 11.34 12.47
C GLY A 337 -6.16 10.77 13.89
N LYS A 338 -6.54 11.60 14.87
CA LYS A 338 -6.82 11.18 16.25
C LYS A 338 -8.26 10.67 16.37
N VAL A 339 -8.41 9.60 17.16
CA VAL A 339 -9.64 8.83 17.38
C VAL A 339 -9.97 8.87 18.86
N SER A 340 -11.18 9.31 19.26
CA SER A 340 -11.73 8.96 20.58
C SER A 340 -12.76 7.86 20.38
N ALA A 341 -12.57 6.68 20.97
CA ALA A 341 -13.46 5.54 20.69
C ALA A 341 -13.99 4.82 21.92
N ARG A 342 -15.32 4.62 21.96
CA ARG A 342 -15.90 3.44 22.60
C ARG A 342 -16.09 2.37 21.52
N MET A 343 -15.22 1.37 21.52
CA MET A 343 -15.24 0.24 20.59
C MET A 343 -16.56 -0.54 20.69
N ARG A 344 -17.15 -0.91 19.54
CA ARG A 344 -18.31 -1.81 19.49
C ARG A 344 -17.85 -3.26 19.65
N PRO A 345 -18.62 -4.15 20.33
CA PRO A 345 -18.24 -5.54 20.50
C PRO A 345 -17.92 -6.28 19.18
N GLU A 346 -18.65 -5.98 18.11
CA GLU A 346 -18.44 -6.58 16.79
C GLU A 346 -17.12 -6.15 16.11
N ASP A 347 -16.57 -5.00 16.48
CA ASP A 347 -15.30 -4.49 15.92
C ASP A 347 -14.06 -5.06 16.62
N ALA A 348 -14.23 -5.78 17.73
CA ALA A 348 -13.14 -6.27 18.58
C ALA A 348 -12.38 -7.48 18.01
N ASP A 349 -12.61 -7.86 16.75
CA ASP A 349 -11.99 -9.00 16.07
C ASP A 349 -12.17 -10.37 16.76
N ALA A 350 -12.95 -10.44 17.85
CA ALA A 350 -12.99 -11.55 18.81
C ALA A 350 -13.40 -12.91 18.20
N ASN A 351 -14.05 -12.88 17.04
CA ASN A 351 -14.56 -14.07 16.36
C ASN A 351 -13.63 -14.61 15.27
N MET A 352 -12.62 -13.85 14.80
CA MET A 352 -11.73 -14.31 13.70
C MET A 352 -10.84 -15.49 14.09
N GLY A 353 -10.54 -15.65 15.37
CA GLY A 353 -9.74 -16.78 15.88
C GLY A 353 -10.51 -18.09 16.08
N ARG A 354 -11.84 -18.07 15.96
CA ARG A 354 -12.72 -19.20 16.31
C ARG A 354 -13.12 -20.00 15.09
N ILE A 355 -13.06 -21.32 15.21
CA ILE A 355 -13.68 -22.23 14.24
C ILE A 355 -15.15 -22.40 14.63
N ALA A 356 -16.05 -22.11 13.71
CA ALA A 356 -17.49 -22.20 13.94
C ALA A 356 -18.23 -22.40 12.61
N GLU A 357 -19.44 -22.93 12.70
CA GLU A 357 -20.39 -22.90 11.58
C GLU A 357 -20.91 -21.47 11.36
N ASP A 358 -21.09 -21.11 10.09
CA ASP A 358 -21.84 -19.94 9.66
C ASP A 358 -23.22 -20.40 9.18
N GLY A 359 -24.19 -20.45 10.10
CA GLY A 359 -25.52 -21.01 9.83
C GLY A 359 -26.31 -20.30 8.74
N ARG A 360 -25.96 -19.04 8.41
CA ARG A 360 -26.56 -18.32 7.28
C ARG A 360 -26.12 -18.90 5.93
N LEU A 361 -24.88 -19.36 5.87
CA LEU A 361 -24.23 -19.78 4.63
C LEU A 361 -24.07 -21.30 4.53
N GLY A 362 -24.31 -22.04 5.61
CA GLY A 362 -24.16 -23.50 5.65
C GLY A 362 -22.71 -23.95 5.43
N ILE A 363 -21.74 -23.13 5.84
CA ILE A 363 -20.30 -23.42 5.73
C ILE A 363 -19.65 -23.34 7.10
N TRP A 364 -18.50 -24.00 7.26
CA TRP A 364 -17.63 -23.73 8.39
C TRP A 364 -16.67 -22.60 8.07
N ARG A 365 -16.28 -21.85 9.09
CA ARG A 365 -15.30 -20.76 8.99
C ARG A 365 -14.26 -20.91 10.09
N GLY A 366 -13.07 -20.38 9.84
CA GLY A 366 -11.98 -20.42 10.81
C GLY A 366 -10.91 -19.37 10.54
N PRO A 367 -9.82 -19.37 11.32
CA PRO A 367 -8.77 -18.38 11.20
C PRO A 367 -8.04 -18.47 9.85
N PHE A 368 -7.93 -17.33 9.18
CA PHE A 368 -7.08 -17.13 8.02
C PHE A 368 -5.90 -16.20 8.34
N GLN A 369 -4.78 -16.42 7.65
CA GLN A 369 -3.49 -15.80 8.01
C GLN A 369 -3.44 -14.29 7.79
N TYR A 370 -4.28 -13.75 6.90
CA TYR A 370 -4.34 -12.31 6.62
C TYR A 370 -5.55 -11.61 7.26
N SER A 371 -6.46 -12.34 7.93
CA SER A 371 -7.71 -11.76 8.45
C SER A 371 -7.51 -10.51 9.30
N TYR A 372 -6.52 -10.53 10.20
CA TYR A 372 -6.19 -9.37 11.02
C TYR A 372 -5.72 -8.17 10.19
N PHE A 373 -4.88 -8.42 9.19
CA PHE A 373 -4.36 -7.40 8.29
C PHE A 373 -5.48 -6.83 7.40
N ASP A 374 -6.24 -7.70 6.74
CA ASP A 374 -7.28 -7.32 5.77
C ASP A 374 -8.43 -6.56 6.43
N ALA A 375 -8.81 -6.93 7.67
CA ALA A 375 -9.80 -6.17 8.42
C ALA A 375 -9.37 -4.71 8.65
N ARG A 376 -8.09 -4.47 8.94
CA ARG A 376 -7.54 -3.12 9.14
C ARG A 376 -7.47 -2.35 7.81
N VAL A 377 -7.14 -3.03 6.70
CA VAL A 377 -7.15 -2.41 5.35
C VAL A 377 -8.56 -1.97 4.97
N VAL A 378 -9.57 -2.84 5.09
CA VAL A 378 -10.96 -2.50 4.73
C VAL A 378 -11.51 -1.37 5.60
N ARG A 379 -11.22 -1.38 6.91
CA ARG A 379 -11.60 -0.29 7.83
C ARG A 379 -10.93 1.03 7.45
N ARG A 380 -9.64 0.99 7.07
CA ARG A 380 -8.93 2.15 6.54
C ARG A 380 -9.58 2.66 5.26
N SER A 381 -9.95 1.78 4.32
CA SER A 381 -10.62 2.16 3.08
C SER A 381 -11.93 2.89 3.33
N ASN A 382 -12.75 2.35 4.24
CA ASN A 382 -14.01 2.95 4.64
C ASN A 382 -13.82 4.37 5.19
N MET A 383 -12.79 4.57 6.03
CA MET A 383 -12.43 5.89 6.58
C MET A 383 -11.85 6.83 5.51
N LEU A 384 -10.95 6.35 4.66
CA LEU A 384 -10.32 7.15 3.58
C LEU A 384 -11.36 7.70 2.61
N LEU A 385 -12.37 6.89 2.24
CA LEU A 385 -13.47 7.37 1.41
C LEU A 385 -14.17 8.57 2.05
N ALA A 386 -14.47 8.50 3.35
CA ALA A 386 -15.08 9.60 4.06
C ALA A 386 -14.16 10.83 4.19
N ASP A 387 -12.88 10.63 4.52
CA ASP A 387 -11.87 11.69 4.66
C ASP A 387 -11.64 12.45 3.34
N LEU A 388 -11.69 11.73 2.21
CA LEU A 388 -11.54 12.29 0.87
C LEU A 388 -12.85 12.87 0.31
N GLY A 389 -13.89 13.03 1.14
CA GLY A 389 -15.16 13.64 0.76
C GLY A 389 -16.09 12.74 -0.07
N ASN A 390 -15.83 11.44 -0.12
CA ASN A 390 -16.67 10.44 -0.78
C ASN A 390 -17.56 9.69 0.22
N ARG A 391 -18.53 8.92 -0.28
CA ARG A 391 -19.37 8.07 0.57
C ARG A 391 -18.57 6.85 1.06
N PRO A 392 -18.51 6.58 2.38
CA PRO A 392 -17.94 5.33 2.88
C PRO A 392 -18.73 4.12 2.35
N TYR A 393 -18.16 2.92 2.48
CA TYR A 393 -18.89 1.68 2.24
C TYR A 393 -20.12 1.58 3.15
N GLY A 394 -19.96 1.99 4.40
CA GLY A 394 -21.07 2.29 5.30
C GLY A 394 -20.60 2.84 6.63
N ARG A 395 -21.41 3.71 7.23
CA ARG A 395 -21.08 4.37 8.51
C ARG A 395 -20.99 3.39 9.68
N ARG A 396 -21.76 2.30 9.62
CA ARG A 396 -21.72 1.24 10.63
C ARG A 396 -20.94 0.00 10.23
N LEU A 397 -20.30 0.03 9.05
CA LEU A 397 -19.65 -1.15 8.48
C LEU A 397 -18.76 -1.83 9.54
N ASN A 398 -19.11 -3.06 9.85
CA ASN A 398 -18.19 -4.02 10.45
C ASN A 398 -17.70 -4.97 9.35
N PHE A 399 -16.40 -5.30 9.35
CA PHE A 399 -15.82 -6.24 8.41
C PHE A 399 -14.98 -7.28 9.13
N LEU A 400 -15.13 -8.54 8.73
CA LEU A 400 -14.35 -9.69 9.21
C LEU A 400 -13.91 -10.56 8.03
N GLU A 401 -12.84 -11.32 8.20
CA GLU A 401 -12.37 -12.27 7.20
C GLU A 401 -12.12 -13.64 7.84
N TYR A 402 -12.39 -14.69 7.05
CA TYR A 402 -12.29 -16.07 7.47
C TYR A 402 -11.68 -16.95 6.38
N ALA A 403 -11.08 -18.06 6.79
CA ALA A 403 -10.88 -19.20 5.90
C ALA A 403 -12.23 -19.90 5.71
N MET A 404 -12.59 -20.21 4.48
CA MET A 404 -13.74 -21.06 4.16
C MET A 404 -13.38 -22.52 4.40
N LEU A 405 -14.12 -23.19 5.27
CA LEU A 405 -14.00 -24.61 5.57
C LEU A 405 -15.28 -25.28 5.06
N PRO A 406 -15.25 -25.95 3.89
CA PRO A 406 -16.47 -26.42 3.23
C PRO A 406 -17.11 -27.63 3.90
N SER A 407 -16.48 -28.24 4.91
CA SER A 407 -17.03 -29.38 5.63
C SER A 407 -16.65 -29.37 7.11
N GLU A 408 -17.50 -29.98 7.94
CA GLU A 408 -17.24 -30.21 9.36
C GLU A 408 -15.95 -31.01 9.58
N ALA A 409 -15.66 -31.99 8.72
CA ALA A 409 -14.44 -32.78 8.79
C ALA A 409 -13.18 -31.92 8.66
N LEU A 410 -13.15 -30.98 7.70
CA LEU A 410 -12.05 -30.03 7.55
C LEU A 410 -11.97 -29.06 8.73
N ALA A 411 -13.11 -28.65 9.29
CA ALA A 411 -13.17 -27.83 10.49
C ALA A 411 -12.56 -28.54 11.71
N ALA A 412 -12.92 -29.81 11.93
CA ALA A 412 -12.37 -30.65 12.99
C ALA A 412 -10.84 -30.85 12.82
N GLN A 413 -10.38 -31.10 11.59
CA GLN A 413 -8.95 -31.21 11.30
C GLN A 413 -8.21 -29.91 11.62
N ARG A 414 -8.76 -28.77 11.21
CA ARG A 414 -8.17 -27.44 11.47
C ARG A 414 -8.12 -27.14 12.97
N GLN A 415 -9.17 -27.51 13.71
CA GLN A 415 -9.25 -27.37 15.17
C GLN A 415 -8.16 -28.19 15.88
N GLN A 416 -7.92 -29.43 15.44
CA GLN A 416 -6.84 -30.27 15.98
C GLN A 416 -5.46 -29.65 15.71
N GLN A 417 -5.21 -29.16 14.49
CA GLN A 417 -3.96 -28.48 14.14
C GLN A 417 -3.72 -27.25 15.02
N GLN A 418 -4.75 -26.43 15.25
CA GLN A 418 -4.66 -25.23 16.09
C GLN A 418 -4.34 -25.58 17.55
N GLN A 419 -4.98 -26.61 18.10
CA GLN A 419 -4.70 -27.10 19.47
C GLN A 419 -3.27 -27.64 19.60
N GLN A 420 -2.78 -28.36 18.60
CA GLN A 420 -1.41 -28.87 18.58
C GLN A 420 -0.39 -27.72 18.55
N GLN A 421 -0.63 -26.70 17.73
CA GLN A 421 0.22 -25.52 17.65
C GLN A 421 0.23 -24.71 18.95
N GLN A 422 -0.94 -24.51 19.58
CA GLN A 422 -1.04 -23.83 20.88
C GLN A 422 -0.27 -24.58 21.98
N ARG A 423 -0.39 -25.91 22.02
CA ARG A 423 0.38 -26.76 22.95
C ARG A 423 1.89 -26.60 22.73
N ALA A 424 2.35 -26.57 21.48
CA ALA A 424 3.76 -26.38 21.15
C ALA A 424 4.29 -25.00 21.61
N VAL A 425 3.52 -23.93 21.41
CA VAL A 425 3.90 -22.57 21.88
C VAL A 425 3.94 -22.50 23.40
N SER A 426 2.96 -23.11 24.09
CA SER A 426 2.91 -23.14 25.56
C SER A 426 4.01 -23.98 26.21
N ALA A 427 4.60 -24.93 25.47
CA ALA A 427 5.69 -25.77 25.95
C ALA A 427 7.07 -25.06 26.00
N GLY A 428 7.14 -23.81 25.53
CA GLY A 428 8.38 -23.02 25.51
C GLY A 428 9.44 -23.55 24.53
N PRO A 429 10.68 -23.03 24.57
CA PRO A 429 11.74 -23.34 23.60
C PRO A 429 12.26 -24.79 23.63
N ARG A 430 11.65 -25.68 24.42
CA ARG A 430 11.94 -27.13 24.48
C ARG A 430 11.12 -27.96 23.50
N ALA A 431 10.16 -27.38 22.78
CA ALA A 431 9.47 -28.09 21.72
C ALA A 431 10.45 -28.43 20.58
N PRO A 432 10.48 -29.67 20.06
CA PRO A 432 11.28 -29.99 18.89
C PRO A 432 10.80 -29.08 17.75
N ALA A 433 11.75 -28.36 17.13
CA ALA A 433 11.45 -27.61 15.93
C ALA A 433 10.77 -28.55 14.94
N ALA A 434 9.53 -28.24 14.53
CA ALA A 434 8.89 -28.97 13.46
C ALA A 434 9.87 -28.97 12.27
N PRO A 435 10.03 -30.10 11.55
CA PRO A 435 10.92 -30.14 10.40
C PRO A 435 10.49 -29.05 9.43
N VAL A 436 11.27 -27.98 9.37
CA VAL A 436 11.13 -26.96 8.34
C VAL A 436 11.60 -27.65 7.08
N GLY A 437 10.65 -28.14 6.29
CA GLY A 437 10.94 -28.83 5.04
C GLY A 437 11.84 -27.95 4.17
N GLY A 438 13.05 -28.45 3.90
CA GLY A 438 14.05 -27.88 3.00
C GLY A 438 14.63 -26.53 3.46
N HIS A 439 15.94 -26.48 3.72
CA HIS A 439 16.67 -25.23 3.61
C HIS A 439 16.57 -24.75 2.15
N ARG A 440 15.60 -23.89 1.89
CA ARG A 440 15.49 -23.14 0.65
C ARG A 440 16.40 -21.91 0.75
N GLU A 441 17.26 -21.71 -0.23
CA GLU A 441 18.21 -20.59 -0.25
C GLU A 441 17.45 -19.25 -0.32
N GLY A 442 18.14 -18.15 0.05
CA GLY A 442 17.56 -16.82 0.17
C GLY A 442 17.02 -16.27 -1.16
N GLY A 443 15.75 -16.55 -1.47
CA GLY A 443 15.08 -16.09 -2.69
C GLY A 443 14.12 -17.12 -3.30
N GLU A 444 14.01 -18.31 -2.72
CA GLU A 444 13.21 -19.40 -3.26
C GLU A 444 11.77 -19.42 -2.71
N GLY A 445 10.87 -20.05 -3.48
CA GLY A 445 9.50 -20.33 -3.14
C GLY A 445 9.02 -21.58 -3.91
N PRO A 446 7.75 -21.98 -3.82
CA PRO A 446 7.24 -23.15 -4.54
C PRO A 446 7.51 -23.05 -6.05
N ALA A 447 7.75 -24.20 -6.69
CA ALA A 447 7.95 -24.25 -8.14
C ALA A 447 6.64 -23.93 -8.86
N LEU A 448 6.68 -23.28 -10.02
CA LEU A 448 5.45 -22.87 -10.72
C LEU A 448 4.62 -24.06 -11.21
N GLU A 449 5.29 -25.17 -11.51
CA GLU A 449 4.69 -26.44 -11.90
C GLU A 449 3.83 -27.00 -10.75
N GLU A 450 4.26 -26.80 -9.49
CA GLU A 450 3.49 -27.16 -8.29
C GLU A 450 2.24 -26.28 -8.12
N LEU A 451 2.16 -25.14 -8.81
CA LEU A 451 1.06 -24.16 -8.69
C LEU A 451 0.12 -24.16 -9.90
N ALA A 452 0.34 -25.03 -10.89
CA ALA A 452 -0.40 -24.99 -12.15
C ALA A 452 -1.93 -25.10 -11.98
N ASP A 453 -2.36 -26.00 -11.09
CA ASP A 453 -3.77 -26.25 -10.75
C ASP A 453 -4.23 -25.52 -9.48
N ALA A 454 -3.35 -24.74 -8.86
CA ALA A 454 -3.65 -24.01 -7.64
C ALA A 454 -4.49 -22.76 -7.94
N TRP A 455 -5.50 -22.51 -7.10
CA TRP A 455 -6.38 -21.36 -7.21
C TRP A 455 -6.72 -20.78 -5.84
N THR A 456 -7.01 -19.49 -5.82
CA THR A 456 -7.56 -18.78 -4.67
C THR A 456 -8.89 -18.13 -5.03
N GLY A 457 -9.84 -18.18 -4.09
CA GLY A 457 -11.14 -17.57 -4.22
C GLY A 457 -11.49 -16.71 -3.01
N TYR A 458 -12.07 -15.55 -3.28
CA TYR A 458 -12.53 -14.58 -2.29
C TYR A 458 -14.05 -14.48 -2.43
N PHE A 459 -14.77 -14.97 -1.42
CA PHE A 459 -16.21 -15.06 -1.43
C PHE A 459 -16.77 -14.06 -0.43
N LEU A 460 -17.35 -12.98 -0.92
CA LEU A 460 -17.83 -11.90 -0.08
C LEU A 460 -19.33 -11.98 0.14
N TRP A 461 -19.72 -11.78 1.38
CA TRP A 461 -21.09 -11.58 1.80
C TRP A 461 -21.18 -10.23 2.51
N ALA A 462 -22.24 -9.47 2.27
CA ALA A 462 -22.51 -8.23 2.97
C ALA A 462 -24.01 -8.05 3.20
N GLU A 463 -24.36 -7.28 4.23
CA GLU A 463 -25.72 -6.88 4.55
C GLU A 463 -25.82 -5.36 4.64
N SER A 464 -26.85 -4.77 4.04
CA SER A 464 -27.12 -3.34 4.13
C SER A 464 -27.83 -2.95 5.43
N GLU A 465 -27.91 -1.64 5.72
CA GLU A 465 -28.68 -1.15 6.88
C GLU A 465 -30.17 -1.55 6.84
N GLY A 466 -30.72 -1.83 5.66
CA GLY A 466 -32.09 -2.32 5.47
C GLY A 466 -32.23 -3.85 5.50
N GLY A 467 -31.18 -4.59 5.87
CA GLY A 467 -31.20 -6.05 5.98
C GLY A 467 -31.16 -6.80 4.65
N ARG A 468 -30.71 -6.16 3.55
CA ARG A 468 -30.57 -6.82 2.25
C ARG A 468 -29.19 -7.43 2.09
N GLU A 469 -29.16 -8.64 1.56
CA GLU A 469 -27.91 -9.37 1.31
C GLU A 469 -27.31 -9.06 -0.07
N PHE A 470 -25.99 -8.91 -0.10
CA PHE A 470 -25.18 -8.77 -1.30
C PHE A 470 -24.06 -9.79 -1.27
N ARG A 471 -23.74 -10.35 -2.44
CA ARG A 471 -22.67 -11.33 -2.62
C ARG A 471 -21.88 -11.02 -3.87
N CYS A 472 -20.58 -11.25 -3.81
CA CYS A 472 -19.73 -11.32 -4.99
C CYS A 472 -18.58 -12.30 -4.73
N SER A 473 -17.95 -12.78 -5.79
CA SER A 473 -16.76 -13.61 -5.65
C SER A 473 -15.73 -13.38 -6.76
N PHE A 474 -14.47 -13.43 -6.36
CA PHE A 474 -13.32 -13.45 -7.26
C PHE A 474 -12.70 -14.85 -7.20
N VAL A 475 -12.37 -15.43 -8.36
CA VAL A 475 -11.57 -16.66 -8.44
C VAL A 475 -10.41 -16.43 -9.40
N GLY A 476 -9.20 -16.54 -8.87
CA GLY A 476 -7.95 -16.37 -9.59
C GLY A 476 -7.11 -17.64 -9.61
N ARG A 477 -5.84 -17.51 -9.98
CA ARG A 477 -4.82 -18.55 -9.82
C ARG A 477 -4.37 -18.60 -8.36
N ASP A 478 -3.22 -19.18 -8.07
CA ASP A 478 -2.67 -19.20 -6.72
C ASP A 478 -2.43 -17.78 -6.18
N SER A 479 -2.37 -17.64 -4.86
CA SER A 479 -2.27 -16.35 -4.19
C SER A 479 -1.01 -15.55 -4.57
N TYR A 480 0.08 -16.21 -4.98
CA TYR A 480 1.29 -15.51 -5.39
C TYR A 480 1.14 -14.91 -6.78
N PHE A 481 0.63 -15.68 -7.74
CA PHE A 481 0.34 -15.17 -9.08
C PHE A 481 -0.66 -14.02 -9.03
N GLU A 482 -1.68 -14.15 -8.19
CA GLU A 482 -2.69 -13.11 -8.01
C GLU A 482 -2.17 -11.86 -7.28
N THR A 483 -1.16 -12.02 -6.42
CA THR A 483 -0.45 -10.87 -5.82
C THR A 483 0.35 -10.11 -6.87
N ALA A 484 1.05 -10.82 -7.75
CA ALA A 484 1.74 -10.20 -8.89
C ALA A 484 0.74 -9.47 -9.81
N ARG A 485 -0.37 -10.12 -10.16
CA ARG A 485 -1.45 -9.52 -10.96
C ARG A 485 -1.95 -8.22 -10.36
N LEU A 486 -2.37 -8.23 -9.09
CA LEU A 486 -2.93 -7.04 -8.44
C LEU A 486 -1.91 -5.89 -8.40
N ALA A 487 -0.63 -6.17 -8.16
CA ALA A 487 0.39 -5.14 -8.11
C ALA A 487 0.65 -4.52 -9.49
N VAL A 488 0.80 -5.34 -10.54
CA VAL A 488 0.98 -4.85 -11.91
C VAL A 488 -0.26 -4.08 -12.37
N GLU A 489 -1.45 -4.63 -12.21
CA GLU A 489 -2.67 -3.99 -12.69
C GLU A 489 -3.02 -2.72 -11.89
N THR A 490 -2.64 -2.65 -10.62
CA THR A 490 -2.66 -1.38 -9.86
C THR A 490 -1.71 -0.37 -10.50
N ALA A 491 -0.47 -0.74 -10.82
CA ALA A 491 0.46 0.17 -11.49
C ALA A 491 -0.04 0.62 -12.87
N MET A 492 -0.68 -0.27 -13.63
CA MET A 492 -1.32 0.06 -14.91
C MET A 492 -2.48 1.04 -14.72
N CYS A 493 -3.33 0.88 -13.71
CA CYS A 493 -4.35 1.87 -13.38
C CYS A 493 -3.73 3.25 -13.09
N LEU A 494 -2.69 3.31 -12.26
CA LEU A 494 -2.03 4.57 -11.91
C LEU A 494 -1.37 5.24 -13.12
N ARG A 495 -0.90 4.44 -14.08
CA ARG A 495 -0.20 4.93 -15.27
C ARG A 495 -1.13 5.36 -16.41
N PHE A 496 -2.12 4.54 -16.72
CA PHE A 496 -2.92 4.65 -17.94
C PHE A 496 -4.37 5.08 -17.69
N ASP A 497 -4.91 4.85 -16.49
CA ASP A 497 -6.28 5.23 -16.13
C ASP A 497 -6.35 6.51 -15.29
N ARG A 498 -5.25 7.27 -15.19
CA ARG A 498 -5.07 8.37 -14.22
C ARG A 498 -6.21 9.38 -14.18
N GLU A 499 -6.79 9.70 -15.34
CA GLU A 499 -7.89 10.66 -15.50
C GLU A 499 -9.24 10.11 -15.04
N ARG A 500 -9.36 8.78 -14.93
CA ARG A 500 -10.58 8.05 -14.54
C ARG A 500 -10.53 7.58 -13.09
N LEU A 501 -9.43 7.83 -12.38
CA LEU A 501 -9.29 7.47 -10.97
C LEU A 501 -10.11 8.42 -10.08
N PRO A 502 -10.71 7.92 -8.99
CA PRO A 502 -11.60 8.71 -8.13
C PRO A 502 -10.91 9.86 -7.39
N PHE A 503 -9.59 9.80 -7.23
CA PHE A 503 -8.83 10.76 -6.42
C PHE A 503 -7.58 11.29 -7.15
N ALA A 504 -6.89 12.24 -6.52
CA ALA A 504 -5.71 12.87 -7.10
C ALA A 504 -4.38 12.38 -6.52
N GLY A 505 -4.37 11.59 -5.46
CA GLY A 505 -3.17 11.12 -4.78
C GLY A 505 -3.47 10.70 -3.35
N GLY A 506 -2.42 10.50 -2.55
CA GLY A 506 -2.51 10.08 -1.15
C GLY A 506 -1.94 8.67 -0.92
N VAL A 507 -1.81 8.31 0.35
CA VAL A 507 -1.51 6.93 0.77
C VAL A 507 -2.82 6.17 0.90
N LEU A 508 -3.18 5.44 -0.15
CA LEU A 508 -4.52 4.83 -0.37
C LEU A 508 -4.43 3.32 -0.49
N THR A 509 -5.52 2.61 -0.20
CA THR A 509 -5.61 1.17 -0.53
C THR A 509 -5.86 0.98 -2.03
N PRO A 510 -5.64 -0.22 -2.59
CA PRO A 510 -5.90 -0.47 -4.01
C PRO A 510 -7.36 -0.22 -4.39
N ALA A 511 -8.32 -0.59 -3.53
CA ALA A 511 -9.74 -0.37 -3.80
C ALA A 511 -10.11 1.12 -3.80
N VAL A 512 -9.54 1.91 -2.89
CA VAL A 512 -9.78 3.37 -2.86
C VAL A 512 -9.08 4.08 -4.00
N ALA A 513 -7.85 3.68 -4.35
CA ALA A 513 -7.07 4.32 -5.41
C ALA A 513 -7.64 4.06 -6.80
N CYS A 514 -8.06 2.82 -7.09
CA CYS A 514 -8.36 2.38 -8.44
C CYS A 514 -9.82 1.90 -8.63
N ALA A 515 -10.49 1.45 -7.57
CA ALA A 515 -11.90 1.05 -7.57
C ALA A 515 -12.29 0.19 -8.78
N ASP A 516 -13.32 0.60 -9.53
CA ASP A 516 -13.83 -0.11 -10.71
C ASP A 516 -12.77 -0.32 -11.80
N ARG A 517 -11.79 0.59 -11.94
CA ARG A 517 -10.71 0.43 -12.94
C ARG A 517 -9.86 -0.80 -12.67
N LEU A 518 -9.52 -1.04 -11.40
CA LEU A 518 -8.72 -2.21 -11.03
C LEU A 518 -9.52 -3.51 -11.24
N ILE A 519 -10.82 -3.49 -10.94
CA ILE A 519 -11.71 -4.64 -11.18
C ILE A 519 -11.78 -4.98 -12.67
N GLU A 520 -11.96 -3.98 -13.53
CA GLU A 520 -11.95 -4.16 -14.98
C GLU A 520 -10.60 -4.71 -15.49
N ARG A 521 -9.47 -4.21 -14.98
CA ARG A 521 -8.14 -4.69 -15.37
C ARG A 521 -7.85 -6.14 -14.95
N VAL A 522 -8.12 -6.50 -13.69
CA VAL A 522 -7.85 -7.87 -13.21
C VAL A 522 -8.77 -8.90 -13.87
N THR A 523 -10.02 -8.54 -14.15
CA THR A 523 -10.95 -9.39 -14.90
C THR A 523 -10.57 -9.49 -16.37
N GLY A 524 -10.18 -8.38 -17.01
CA GLY A 524 -9.66 -8.36 -18.38
C GLY A 524 -8.40 -9.21 -18.57
N THR A 525 -7.60 -9.38 -17.51
CA THR A 525 -6.42 -10.24 -17.50
C THR A 525 -6.72 -11.67 -17.01
N GLY A 526 -7.98 -12.00 -16.74
CA GLY A 526 -8.49 -13.37 -16.58
C GLY A 526 -9.01 -13.76 -15.19
N VAL A 527 -9.09 -12.86 -14.22
CA VAL A 527 -9.76 -13.18 -12.94
C VAL A 527 -11.24 -13.41 -13.21
N LYS A 528 -11.79 -14.51 -12.71
CA LYS A 528 -13.24 -14.75 -12.76
C LYS A 528 -13.90 -13.88 -11.71
N LEU A 529 -14.90 -13.11 -12.11
CA LEU A 529 -15.73 -12.30 -11.21
C LEU A 529 -17.19 -12.72 -11.37
N ARG A 530 -17.86 -12.93 -10.24
CA ARG A 530 -19.31 -13.04 -10.16
C ARG A 530 -19.83 -11.99 -9.18
N THR A 531 -20.78 -11.18 -9.60
CA THR A 531 -21.24 -9.98 -8.85
C THR A 531 -22.59 -10.14 -8.18
N ASP A 532 -23.35 -11.17 -8.53
CA ASP A 532 -24.70 -11.47 -8.02
C ASP A 532 -24.69 -12.55 -6.93
N ASP A 533 -23.76 -13.50 -7.01
CA ASP A 533 -23.61 -14.61 -6.08
C ASP A 533 -22.16 -15.13 -6.04
N TRP A 534 -21.94 -16.24 -5.35
CA TRP A 534 -20.68 -16.97 -5.30
C TRP A 534 -20.53 -17.96 -6.46
N PHE A 535 -19.29 -18.16 -6.93
CA PHE A 535 -19.01 -19.31 -7.79
C PHE A 535 -19.32 -20.63 -7.07
N PRO A 536 -20.11 -21.53 -7.70
CA PRO A 536 -20.31 -22.87 -7.16
C PRO A 536 -18.98 -23.63 -7.13
N ALA A 537 -18.87 -24.63 -6.27
CA ALA A 537 -17.62 -25.39 -6.09
C ALA A 537 -17.08 -25.97 -7.43
N SER A 538 -17.97 -26.36 -8.34
CA SER A 538 -17.64 -26.90 -9.67
C SER A 538 -16.96 -25.90 -10.60
N GLU A 539 -17.08 -24.59 -10.36
CA GLU A 539 -16.53 -23.52 -11.21
C GLU A 539 -15.27 -22.88 -10.59
N ARG A 540 -14.89 -23.30 -9.39
CA ARG A 540 -13.69 -22.87 -8.67
C ARG A 540 -12.48 -23.62 -9.22
N SER A 541 -11.98 -23.10 -10.33
CA SER A 541 -10.78 -23.60 -11.01
C SER A 541 -9.91 -22.42 -11.45
N PRO A 542 -8.58 -22.61 -11.56
CA PRO A 542 -7.70 -21.54 -12.00
C PRO A 542 -8.10 -21.07 -13.41
N PRO A 543 -8.15 -19.76 -13.68
CA PRO A 543 -8.45 -19.26 -15.01
C PRO A 543 -7.32 -19.58 -16.00
N PRO A 544 -7.61 -19.73 -17.30
CA PRO A 544 -6.58 -20.00 -18.31
C PRO A 544 -5.55 -18.86 -18.41
N CYS A 545 -4.26 -19.22 -18.62
CA CYS A 545 -3.15 -18.28 -18.81
C CYS A 545 -3.26 -17.47 -20.09
#